data_AF-A0A5T1M637-F1
#
_entry.id   AF-A0A5T1M637-F1
#
_cell.length_a   1.000
_cell.length_b   1.000
_cell.length_c   1.000
_cell.angle_alpha   90.00
_cell.angle_beta   90.00
_cell.angle_gamma   90.00
#
_symmetry.space_group_name_H-M   'P 1'
#
loop_
_entity.id
_entity.type
_entity.pdbx_description
1 polymer ?
#
loop_
_entity_poly.entity_id
_entity_poly.type
_entity_poly.pdbx_seq_one_letter_code
_entity_poly.pdbx_strand_id
1 'polypeptide(L)'
;MNDQGIIAVHKIKNGILKTLFDINKDQSAQLIVEAVKNHKDEILDNYIASTGDPSYASISSFSTLGNSSHWSVIVTAPKKSVLAPLYKLQYTIISVAIIALIAILTVVYFFIRKIIGSRIPLILKSLENFFRFLNHEKIEIQTIEIKANDELGKMGK
;
A
#
# COMPACT_ATOMS: atom_id res chain seq x y z
N MET A 1 30.09 5.96 -21.67
CA MET A 1 29.64 6.49 -22.97
C MET A 1 30.45 7.74 -23.25
N ASN A 2 30.87 7.98 -24.49
CA ASN A 2 31.59 9.23 -24.84
C ASN A 2 30.59 10.34 -25.24
N ASP A 3 31.10 11.53 -25.55
CA ASP A 3 30.27 12.70 -25.93
C ASP A 3 29.47 12.51 -27.23
N GLN A 4 29.92 11.59 -28.09
CA GLN A 4 29.20 11.20 -29.31
C GLN A 4 28.03 10.25 -29.01
N GLY A 5 27.83 9.88 -27.76
CA GLY A 5 26.78 8.93 -27.35
C GLY A 5 27.14 7.47 -27.62
N ILE A 6 28.41 7.16 -27.93
CA ILE A 6 28.88 5.80 -28.20
C ILE A 6 29.14 5.06 -26.88
N ILE A 7 28.58 3.87 -26.78
CA ILE A 7 28.66 3.06 -25.58
C ILE A 7 29.91 2.17 -25.63
N ALA A 8 30.84 2.37 -24.70
CA ALA A 8 32.03 1.52 -24.58
C ALA A 8 31.77 0.22 -23.79
N VAL A 9 30.91 0.27 -22.77
CA VAL A 9 30.61 -0.88 -21.90
C VAL A 9 29.10 -0.93 -21.65
N HIS A 10 28.50 -2.10 -21.86
CA HIS A 10 27.09 -2.33 -21.62
C HIS A 10 26.81 -3.80 -21.27
N LYS A 11 25.78 -4.05 -20.46
CA LYS A 11 25.37 -5.43 -20.10
C LYS A 11 24.90 -6.22 -21.34
N ILE A 12 24.22 -5.56 -22.26
CA ILE A 12 23.83 -6.13 -23.57
C ILE A 12 25.01 -6.00 -24.53
N LYS A 13 25.67 -7.12 -24.86
CA LYS A 13 26.86 -7.14 -25.73
C LYS A 13 26.65 -6.45 -27.09
N ASN A 14 25.47 -6.64 -27.69
CA ASN A 14 25.10 -6.01 -28.97
C ASN A 14 24.92 -4.48 -28.91
N GLY A 15 25.01 -3.87 -27.73
CA GLY A 15 24.98 -2.42 -27.54
C GLY A 15 26.35 -1.77 -27.42
N ILE A 16 27.43 -2.55 -27.36
CA ILE A 16 28.80 -2.01 -27.33
C ILE A 16 29.14 -1.45 -28.72
N LEU A 17 29.82 -0.30 -28.76
CA LEU A 17 30.12 0.50 -29.96
C LEU A 17 28.90 1.05 -30.71
N LYS A 18 27.70 0.95 -30.13
CA LYS A 18 26.48 1.56 -30.66
C LYS A 18 26.14 2.84 -29.90
N THR A 19 25.27 3.65 -30.49
CA THR A 19 24.66 4.77 -29.79
C THR A 19 23.56 4.29 -28.84
N LEU A 20 23.21 5.11 -27.85
CA LEU A 20 22.08 4.78 -26.96
C LEU A 20 20.77 4.56 -27.74
N PHE A 21 20.53 5.34 -28.79
CA PHE A 21 19.31 5.22 -29.61
C PHE A 21 19.24 3.93 -30.43
N ASP A 22 20.38 3.32 -30.75
CA ASP A 22 20.39 2.04 -31.46
C ASP A 22 19.86 0.88 -30.59
N ILE A 23 19.92 1.03 -29.26
CA ILE A 23 19.49 0.01 -28.30
C ILE A 23 18.29 0.43 -27.44
N ASN A 24 17.98 1.72 -27.39
CA ASN A 24 16.85 2.26 -26.66
C ASN A 24 16.16 3.35 -27.49
N LYS A 25 15.01 3.00 -28.10
CA LYS A 25 14.22 3.91 -28.93
C LYS A 25 13.28 4.80 -28.13
N ASP A 26 13.23 4.64 -26.81
CA ASP A 26 12.36 5.44 -25.96
C ASP A 26 12.80 6.91 -25.95
N GLN A 27 11.84 7.83 -25.90
CA GLN A 27 12.12 9.27 -25.92
C GLN A 27 12.92 9.72 -24.69
N SER A 28 12.77 9.05 -23.54
CA SER A 28 13.52 9.38 -22.32
C SER A 28 15.03 9.20 -22.47
N ALA A 29 15.50 8.42 -23.46
CA ALA A 29 16.92 8.30 -23.78
C ALA A 29 17.54 9.62 -24.28
N GLN A 30 16.73 10.55 -24.80
CA GLN A 30 17.19 11.89 -25.20
C GLN A 30 17.78 12.67 -24.03
N LEU A 31 17.16 12.57 -22.86
CA LEU A 31 17.63 13.26 -21.64
C LEU A 31 19.02 12.77 -21.22
N ILE A 32 19.29 11.46 -21.36
CA ILE A 32 20.62 10.91 -21.08
C ILE A 32 21.65 11.43 -22.10
N VAL A 33 21.31 11.40 -23.39
CA VAL A 33 22.22 11.88 -24.44
C VAL A 33 22.54 13.36 -24.28
N GLU A 34 21.55 14.17 -23.91
CA GLU A 34 21.73 15.59 -23.65
C GLU A 34 22.61 15.84 -22.40
N ALA A 35 22.35 15.16 -21.29
CA ALA A 35 23.18 15.26 -20.09
C ALA A 35 24.64 14.87 -20.37
N VAL A 36 24.86 13.82 -21.17
CA VAL A 36 26.20 13.36 -21.56
C VAL A 36 26.91 14.39 -22.44
N LYS A 37 26.23 14.94 -23.46
CA LYS A 37 26.80 15.97 -24.33
C LYS A 37 27.16 17.26 -23.58
N ASN A 38 26.38 17.60 -22.56
CA ASN A 38 26.60 18.78 -21.74
C ASN A 38 27.54 18.51 -20.54
N HIS A 39 28.11 17.29 -20.44
CA HIS A 39 28.97 16.85 -19.34
C HIS A 39 28.36 17.07 -17.94
N LYS A 40 27.05 16.86 -17.83
CA LYS A 40 26.26 17.16 -16.64
C LYS A 40 26.03 15.92 -15.79
N ASP A 41 26.27 16.07 -14.49
CA ASP A 41 25.84 15.10 -13.48
C ASP A 41 24.35 15.27 -13.20
N GLU A 42 23.56 14.22 -13.39
CA GLU A 42 22.11 14.30 -13.29
C GLU A 42 21.50 12.98 -12.86
N ILE A 43 20.38 13.05 -12.14
CA ILE A 43 19.53 11.91 -11.82
C ILE A 43 18.19 12.12 -12.50
N LEU A 44 17.80 11.16 -13.32
CA LEU A 44 16.52 11.11 -14.01
C LEU A 44 15.61 10.10 -13.31
N ASP A 45 14.40 10.53 -13.00
CA ASP A 45 13.38 9.69 -12.39
C ASP A 45 12.48 8.99 -13.42
N ASN A 46 12.40 9.50 -14.65
CA ASN A 46 11.47 9.02 -15.68
C ASN A 46 12.19 8.45 -16.90
N TYR A 47 13.20 7.61 -16.65
CA TYR A 47 13.89 6.88 -17.72
C TYR A 47 13.26 5.50 -17.94
N ILE A 48 13.07 5.12 -19.19
CA ILE A 48 12.70 3.76 -19.58
C ILE A 48 13.95 3.07 -20.08
N ALA A 49 14.39 2.02 -19.38
CA ALA A 49 15.59 1.27 -19.77
C ALA A 49 15.39 0.56 -21.11
N SER A 50 16.47 0.17 -21.77
CA SER A 50 16.42 -0.62 -23.02
C SER A 50 15.69 -1.97 -22.86
N THR A 51 15.45 -2.41 -21.62
CA THR A 51 14.64 -3.59 -21.29
C THR A 51 13.13 -3.31 -21.24
N GLY A 52 12.71 -2.04 -21.37
CA GLY A 52 11.32 -1.59 -21.23
C GLY A 52 10.91 -1.26 -19.78
N ASP A 53 11.80 -1.45 -18.80
CA ASP A 53 11.47 -1.22 -17.39
C ASP A 53 11.61 0.26 -17.01
N PRO A 54 10.57 0.87 -16.39
CA PRO A 54 10.71 2.18 -15.76
C PRO A 54 11.80 2.14 -14.69
N SER A 55 12.74 3.06 -14.79
CA SER A 55 13.99 3.04 -14.04
C SER A 55 14.39 4.45 -13.62
N TYR A 56 15.11 4.54 -12.50
CA TYR A 56 15.95 5.69 -12.24
C TYR A 56 17.22 5.57 -13.07
N ALA A 57 17.75 6.68 -13.56
CA ALA A 57 19.04 6.74 -14.22
C ALA A 57 19.91 7.80 -13.56
N SER A 58 21.15 7.47 -13.23
CA SER A 58 22.15 8.42 -12.77
C SER A 58 23.24 8.53 -13.83
N ILE A 59 23.57 9.77 -14.19
CA ILE A 59 24.65 10.13 -15.11
C ILE A 59 25.72 10.84 -14.27
N SER A 60 26.96 10.40 -14.43
CA SER A 60 28.13 11.13 -13.92
C SER A 60 29.16 11.27 -15.03
N SER A 61 29.59 12.50 -15.28
CA SER A 61 30.52 12.90 -16.33
C SER A 61 31.92 13.17 -15.77
N PHE A 62 32.94 12.75 -16.51
CA PHE A 62 34.34 12.95 -16.16
C PHE A 62 35.18 13.17 -17.41
N SER A 63 36.34 13.80 -17.25
CA SER A 63 37.33 13.92 -18.32
C SER A 63 38.56 13.07 -18.04
N THR A 64 39.25 12.69 -19.11
CA THR A 64 40.52 11.98 -19.07
C THR A 64 41.67 12.95 -18.82
N LEU A 65 42.89 12.42 -18.63
CA LEU A 65 44.08 13.21 -18.34
C LEU A 65 44.26 14.34 -19.37
N GLY A 66 44.50 15.55 -18.86
CA GLY A 66 44.67 16.75 -19.68
C GLY A 66 43.39 17.21 -20.39
N ASN A 67 42.22 16.77 -19.92
CA ASN A 67 40.92 17.09 -20.51
C ASN A 67 40.83 16.70 -22.01
N SER A 68 41.52 15.62 -22.39
CA SER A 68 41.69 15.19 -23.78
C SER A 68 40.47 14.44 -24.36
N SER A 69 39.59 13.95 -23.50
CA SER A 69 38.35 13.27 -23.88
C SER A 69 37.40 13.25 -22.69
N HIS A 70 36.09 13.39 -22.95
CA HIS A 70 35.04 13.30 -21.93
C HIS A 70 34.21 12.03 -22.06
N TRP A 71 33.81 11.52 -20.91
CA TRP A 71 33.12 10.26 -20.74
C TRP A 71 32.06 10.41 -19.65
N SER A 72 30.99 9.64 -19.78
CA SER A 72 29.98 9.52 -18.73
C SER A 72 29.76 8.06 -18.36
N VAL A 73 29.58 7.83 -17.07
CA VAL A 73 29.03 6.59 -16.51
C VAL A 73 27.53 6.76 -16.35
N ILE A 74 26.77 5.78 -16.82
CA ILE A 74 25.31 5.76 -16.69
C ILE A 74 24.95 4.49 -15.92
N VAL A 75 24.26 4.67 -14.80
CA VAL A 75 23.76 3.56 -13.97
C VAL A 75 22.26 3.66 -13.91
N THR A 76 21.57 2.53 -14.14
CA THR A 76 20.12 2.45 -14.12
C THR A 76 19.63 1.50 -13.04
N ALA A 77 18.55 1.87 -12.37
CA ALA A 77 17.94 1.07 -11.31
C ALA A 77 16.42 0.95 -11.57
N PRO A 78 15.90 -0.24 -11.90
CA PRO A 78 14.47 -0.43 -12.13
C PRO A 78 13.63 -0.02 -10.91
N LYS A 79 12.61 0.81 -11.13
CA LYS A 79 11.72 1.30 -10.06
C LYS A 79 11.13 0.15 -9.26
N LYS A 80 10.71 -0.92 -9.95
CA LYS A 80 10.18 -2.15 -9.32
C LYS A 80 11.15 -2.78 -8.31
N SER A 81 12.45 -2.73 -8.57
CA SER A 81 13.47 -3.31 -7.69
C SER A 81 13.78 -2.38 -6.51
N VAL A 82 13.89 -1.07 -6.78
CA VAL A 82 14.15 -0.06 -5.75
C VAL A 82 12.98 0.03 -4.77
N LEU A 83 11.75 -0.05 -5.28
CA LEU A 83 10.53 0.09 -4.50
C LEU A 83 9.98 -1.24 -3.96
N ALA A 84 10.58 -2.39 -4.30
CA ALA A 84 10.13 -3.69 -3.81
C ALA A 84 9.99 -3.77 -2.27
N PRO A 85 10.95 -3.25 -1.47
CA PRO A 85 10.81 -3.23 -0.02
C PRO A 85 9.64 -2.37 0.46
N LEU A 86 9.39 -1.24 -0.22
CA LEU A 86 8.27 -0.35 0.10
C LEU A 86 6.93 -1.03 -0.18
N TYR A 87 6.78 -1.67 -1.34
CA TYR A 87 5.57 -2.42 -1.65
C TYR A 87 5.34 -3.55 -0.65
N LYS A 88 6.39 -4.31 -0.30
CA LYS A 88 6.29 -5.36 0.72
C LYS A 88 5.81 -4.81 2.07
N LEU A 89 6.35 -3.68 2.50
CA LEU A 89 5.93 -3.01 3.74
C LEU A 89 4.48 -2.54 3.64
N GLN A 90 4.09 -1.90 2.54
CA GLN A 90 2.72 -1.45 2.30
C GLN A 90 1.72 -2.61 2.38
N TYR A 91 1.99 -3.73 1.70
CA TYR A 91 1.13 -4.92 1.77
C TYR A 91 1.07 -5.51 3.18
N THR A 92 2.17 -5.46 3.93
CA THR A 92 2.21 -5.91 5.33
C THR A 92 1.30 -5.04 6.20
N ILE A 93 1.38 -3.71 6.08
CA ILE A 93 0.53 -2.78 6.83
C ILE A 93 -0.94 -3.00 6.49
N ILE A 94 -1.29 -3.12 5.20
CA ILE A 94 -2.66 -3.39 4.76
C ILE A 94 -3.18 -4.71 5.35
N SER A 95 -2.36 -5.76 5.32
CA SER A 95 -2.73 -7.06 5.88
C SER A 95 -3.00 -6.99 7.38
N VAL A 96 -2.11 -6.35 8.15
CA VAL A 96 -2.28 -6.17 9.60
C VAL A 96 -3.52 -5.34 9.91
N ALA A 97 -3.77 -4.27 9.15
CA ALA A 97 -4.95 -3.43 9.33
C ALA A 97 -6.25 -4.22 9.10
N ILE A 98 -6.31 -5.06 8.06
CA ILE A 98 -7.47 -5.91 7.79
C ILE A 98 -7.69 -6.93 8.93
N ILE A 99 -6.62 -7.57 9.42
CA ILE A 99 -6.70 -8.52 10.53
C ILE A 99 -7.21 -7.84 11.80
N ALA A 100 -6.68 -6.66 12.12
CA ALA A 100 -7.10 -5.88 13.28
C ALA A 100 -8.57 -5.46 13.18
N LEU A 101 -9.02 -5.03 11.98
CA LEU A 101 -10.41 -4.68 11.73
C LEU A 101 -11.34 -5.88 11.96
N ILE A 102 -11.00 -7.05 11.42
CA ILE A 102 -11.78 -8.28 11.61
C ILE A 102 -11.82 -8.67 13.09
N ALA A 103 -10.71 -8.54 13.82
CA ALA A 103 -10.66 -8.81 15.25
C ALA A 103 -11.61 -7.88 16.03
N ILE A 104 -11.59 -6.58 15.75
CA ILE A 104 -12.51 -5.60 16.37
C ILE A 104 -13.96 -5.96 16.07
N LEU A 105 -14.30 -6.23 14.81
CA LEU A 105 -15.66 -6.61 14.41
C LEU A 105 -16.13 -7.88 15.12
N THR A 106 -15.25 -8.87 15.27
CA THR A 106 -15.55 -10.13 15.97
C THR A 106 -15.83 -9.89 17.44
N VAL A 107 -15.01 -9.06 18.09
CA VAL A 107 -15.19 -8.68 19.50
C VAL A 107 -16.51 -7.93 19.69
N VAL A 108 -16.78 -6.92 18.84
CA VAL A 108 -18.03 -6.15 18.88
C VAL A 108 -19.24 -7.06 18.67
N TYR A 109 -19.20 -7.95 17.68
CA TYR A 109 -20.26 -8.92 17.43
C TYR A 109 -20.52 -9.81 18.66
N PHE A 110 -19.46 -10.31 19.29
CA PHE A 110 -19.59 -11.13 20.49
C PHE A 110 -20.21 -10.35 21.66
N PHE A 111 -19.78 -9.10 21.89
CA PHE A 111 -20.34 -8.24 22.92
C PHE A 111 -21.83 -7.95 22.69
N ILE A 112 -22.21 -7.59 21.46
CA ILE A 112 -23.62 -7.35 21.09
C ILE A 112 -24.44 -8.62 21.34
N ARG A 113 -23.98 -9.77 20.85
CA ARG A 113 -24.70 -11.04 21.02
C ARG A 113 -24.85 -11.42 22.50
N LYS A 114 -23.81 -11.23 23.31
CA LYS A 114 -23.82 -11.61 24.73
C LYS A 114 -24.63 -10.65 25.60
N ILE A 115 -24.46 -9.34 25.44
CA ILE A 115 -25.06 -8.33 26.30
C ILE A 115 -26.49 -8.02 25.87
N ILE A 116 -26.70 -7.78 24.57
CA ILE A 116 -27.99 -7.30 24.04
C ILE A 116 -28.84 -8.50 23.62
N GLY A 117 -28.25 -9.41 22.83
CA GLY A 117 -28.97 -10.57 22.27
C GLY A 117 -29.57 -11.50 23.31
N SER A 118 -28.95 -11.64 24.49
CA SER A 118 -29.49 -12.50 25.56
C SER A 118 -30.62 -11.85 26.36
N ARG A 119 -30.71 -10.52 26.39
CA ARG A 119 -31.62 -9.78 27.27
C ARG A 119 -32.88 -9.31 26.58
N ILE A 120 -32.82 -8.98 25.29
CA ILE A 120 -34.02 -8.54 24.52
C ILE A 120 -35.15 -9.58 24.59
N PRO A 121 -34.93 -10.89 24.38
CA PRO A 121 -36.01 -11.88 24.45
C PRO A 121 -36.63 -11.99 25.84
N LEU A 122 -35.82 -11.80 26.90
CA LEU A 122 -36.29 -11.84 28.28
C LEU A 122 -37.23 -10.67 28.58
N ILE A 123 -36.84 -9.46 28.17
CA ILE A 123 -37.67 -8.24 28.33
C ILE A 123 -38.96 -8.37 27.52
N LEU A 124 -38.86 -8.82 26.26
CA LEU A 124 -40.03 -9.03 25.39
C LEU A 124 -41.04 -10.00 26.03
N LYS A 125 -40.56 -11.15 26.51
CA LYS A 125 -41.42 -12.15 27.15
C LYS A 125 -42.07 -11.61 28.43
N SER A 126 -41.37 -10.77 29.19
CA SER A 126 -41.95 -10.17 30.38
C SER A 126 -43.01 -9.13 30.05
N LEU A 127 -42.80 -8.32 29.02
CA LEU A 127 -43.79 -7.35 28.55
C LEU A 127 -45.04 -8.05 28.02
N GLU A 128 -44.87 -9.14 27.27
CA GLU A 128 -45.98 -9.98 26.80
C GLU A 128 -46.78 -10.56 27.99
N ASN A 129 -46.09 -11.07 29.01
CA ASN A 129 -46.74 -11.56 30.22
C ASN A 129 -47.49 -10.44 30.99
N PHE A 130 -46.96 -9.21 31.02
CA PHE A 130 -47.61 -8.06 31.63
C PHE A 130 -48.94 -7.71 30.93
N PHE A 131 -48.95 -7.68 29.60
CA PHE A 131 -50.19 -7.42 28.86
C PHE A 131 -51.22 -8.55 29.04
N ARG A 132 -50.78 -9.81 29.09
CA ARG A 132 -51.67 -10.95 29.37
C ARG A 132 -52.27 -10.89 30.77
N PHE A 133 -51.53 -10.38 31.76
CA PHE A 133 -52.06 -10.12 33.09
C PHE A 133 -53.14 -9.02 33.07
N LEU A 134 -52.90 -7.89 32.39
CA LEU A 134 -53.90 -6.81 32.24
C LEU A 134 -55.18 -7.29 31.53
N ASN A 135 -55.03 -8.17 30.53
CA ASN A 135 -56.15 -8.79 29.82
C ASN A 135 -56.85 -9.90 30.64
N HIS A 136 -56.49 -10.10 31.91
CA HIS A 136 -57.02 -11.15 32.78
C HIS A 136 -56.82 -12.59 32.26
N GLU A 137 -55.88 -12.79 31.31
CA GLU A 137 -55.54 -14.10 30.76
C GLU A 137 -54.58 -14.90 31.67
N LYS A 138 -53.93 -14.23 32.63
CA LYS A 138 -53.04 -14.83 33.63
C LYS A 138 -53.22 -14.15 34.99
N ILE A 139 -53.19 -14.94 36.07
CA ILE A 139 -53.46 -14.48 37.45
C ILE A 139 -52.15 -14.10 38.19
N GLU A 140 -51.00 -14.63 37.78
CA GLU A 140 -49.70 -14.38 38.42
C GLU A 140 -48.69 -13.69 37.50
N ILE A 141 -47.99 -12.69 38.06
CA ILE A 141 -46.93 -11.93 37.40
C ILE A 141 -45.58 -12.57 37.78
N GLN A 142 -44.83 -13.08 36.79
CA GLN A 142 -43.42 -13.44 37.00
C GLN A 142 -42.56 -12.17 36.99
N THR A 143 -41.94 -11.85 38.12
CA THR A 143 -41.03 -10.71 38.24
C THR A 143 -39.67 -11.02 37.61
N ILE A 144 -39.10 -10.05 36.88
CA ILE A 144 -37.75 -10.18 36.32
C ILE A 144 -36.75 -9.75 37.39
N GLU A 145 -35.74 -10.58 37.66
CA GLU A 145 -34.61 -10.19 38.51
C GLU A 145 -33.66 -9.27 37.73
N ILE A 146 -33.56 -8.01 38.15
CA ILE A 146 -32.73 -6.99 37.47
C ILE A 146 -31.28 -7.16 37.90
N LYS A 147 -30.42 -7.60 36.97
CA LYS A 147 -28.98 -7.81 37.21
C LYS A 147 -28.08 -6.76 36.54
N ALA A 148 -28.66 -5.68 36.01
CA ALA A 148 -27.96 -4.71 35.19
C ALA A 148 -28.24 -3.27 35.62
N ASN A 149 -27.21 -2.41 35.54
CA ASN A 149 -27.30 -0.97 35.79
C ASN A 149 -27.24 -0.14 34.48
N ASP A 150 -27.45 -0.78 33.33
CA ASP A 150 -27.56 -0.12 32.02
C ASP A 150 -28.99 0.39 31.74
N GLU A 151 -29.23 1.03 30.59
CA GLU A 151 -30.54 1.60 30.24
C GLU A 151 -31.68 0.59 30.32
N LEU A 152 -31.44 -0.66 29.89
CA LEU A 152 -32.42 -1.74 29.96
C LEU A 152 -32.69 -2.18 31.40
N GLY A 153 -31.65 -2.21 32.25
CA GLY A 153 -31.81 -2.46 33.68
C GLY A 153 -32.60 -1.37 34.41
N LYS A 154 -32.44 -0.10 33.99
CA LYS A 154 -33.25 1.02 34.52
C LYS A 154 -34.72 0.94 34.11
N MET A 155 -35.02 0.48 32.90
CA MET A 155 -36.41 0.27 32.45
C MET A 155 -37.13 -0.85 33.21
N GLY A 156 -36.38 -1.85 33.70
CA GLY A 156 -36.96 -2.96 34.45
C GLY A 156 -37.23 -2.68 35.93
N LYS A 157 -36.71 -1.56 36.48
CA LYS A 157 -36.92 -1.12 37.87
C LYS A 157 -38.25 -0.40 38.02
#